data_AF-A0AAE3ZSK2-F1
#
_entry.id   AF-A0AAE3ZSK2-F1
#
_cell.length_a   1.000
_cell.length_b   1.000
_cell.length_c   1.000
_cell.angle_alpha   90.00
_cell.angle_beta   90.00
_cell.angle_gamma   90.00
#
_symmetry.space_group_name_H-M   'P 1'
#
loop_
_entity.id
_entity.type
_entity.pdbx_description
1 polymer ?
#
loop_
_entity_poly.entity_id
_entity_poly.type
_entity_poly.pdbx_seq_one_letter_code
_entity_poly.pdbx_strand_id
1 'polypeptide(L)'
;MTLTVADLTGYVERDLDADVARWLADEDRVEVPDSIRPVAPFAARLAPADAAALTGLDRRVRAGTFPQILDAYEWSYGFDFAGNGVGLADSDGTELTDDDVYSIGADGGGNYYVVLTNGQVAVWFHEEEALEADTRFDNLDVFLWSMVRVAAVRAGTLTLAEVEPDFRALAQDGALHPELGLLTRIKN
;
A
#
# COMPACT_ATOMS: atom_id res chain seq x y z
N MET A 1 3.29 -8.48 24.19
CA MET A 1 2.43 -7.30 24.00
C MET A 1 1.73 -7.50 22.67
N THR A 2 0.45 -7.12 22.57
CA THR A 2 -0.30 -7.21 21.32
C THR A 2 0.03 -5.99 20.48
N LEU A 3 0.45 -6.19 19.23
CA LEU A 3 0.75 -5.10 18.29
C LEU A 3 -0.52 -4.28 18.02
N THR A 4 -0.40 -2.96 18.03
CA THR A 4 -1.48 -2.03 17.72
C THR A 4 -1.11 -1.10 16.56
N VAL A 5 -2.12 -0.48 15.95
CA VAL A 5 -1.92 0.53 14.89
C VAL A 5 -1.02 1.68 15.37
N ALA A 6 -1.14 2.08 16.63
CA ALA A 6 -0.32 3.14 17.22
C ALA A 6 1.17 2.76 17.31
N ASP A 7 1.50 1.48 17.49
CA ASP A 7 2.89 1.01 17.50
C ASP A 7 3.54 1.10 16.11
N LEU A 8 2.71 1.05 15.06
CA LEU A 8 3.15 1.15 13.67
C LEU A 8 3.19 2.59 13.14
N THR A 9 2.65 3.57 13.86
CA THR A 9 2.76 4.97 13.43
C THR A 9 4.24 5.38 13.27
N GLY A 10 4.59 5.90 12.09
CA GLY A 10 5.96 6.25 11.71
C GLY A 10 6.83 5.08 11.26
N TYR A 11 6.26 3.89 11.04
CA TYR A 11 6.96 2.70 10.56
C TYR A 11 7.80 2.96 9.31
N VAL A 12 7.26 3.72 8.34
CA VAL A 12 7.96 4.01 7.07
C VAL A 12 9.31 4.70 7.30
N GLU A 13 9.38 5.66 8.22
CA GLU A 13 10.63 6.37 8.49
C GLU A 13 11.52 5.63 9.50
N ARG A 14 10.93 4.85 10.41
CA ARG A 14 11.63 4.24 11.53
C ARG A 14 12.22 2.86 11.21
N ASP A 15 11.43 1.98 10.61
CA ASP A 15 11.70 0.53 10.58
C ASP A 15 11.69 -0.08 9.17
N LEU A 16 11.03 0.55 8.19
CA LEU A 16 10.84 -0.02 6.86
C LEU A 16 12.16 -0.47 6.20
N ASP A 17 13.20 0.37 6.23
CA ASP A 17 14.49 0.03 5.62
C ASP A 17 15.16 -1.17 6.30
N ALA A 18 15.04 -1.27 7.62
CA ALA A 18 15.61 -2.37 8.37
C ALA A 18 14.89 -3.69 8.04
N ASP A 19 13.57 -3.68 7.93
CA ASP A 19 12.79 -4.86 7.58
C ASP A 19 12.99 -5.28 6.12
N VAL A 20 13.03 -4.33 5.18
CA VAL A 20 13.37 -4.60 3.77
C VAL A 20 14.76 -5.21 3.66
N ALA A 21 15.77 -4.63 4.33
CA ALA A 21 17.13 -5.19 4.30
C ALA A 21 17.22 -6.57 4.97
N ARG A 22 16.37 -6.83 5.96
CA ARG A 22 16.37 -8.10 6.70
C ARG A 22 15.73 -9.25 5.92
N TRP A 23 14.64 -8.99 5.20
CA TRP A 23 13.82 -10.04 4.60
C TRP A 23 13.73 -9.99 3.08
N LEU A 24 13.98 -8.85 2.47
CA LEU A 24 13.73 -8.58 1.04
C LEU A 24 14.99 -7.99 0.39
N ALA A 25 16.17 -8.44 0.83
CA ALA A 25 17.46 -7.99 0.30
C ALA A 25 17.65 -8.42 -1.16
N ASP A 26 17.16 -9.61 -1.49
CA ASP A 26 17.33 -10.25 -2.81
C ASP A 26 16.17 -9.95 -3.78
N GLU A 27 15.15 -9.21 -3.34
CA GLU A 27 14.05 -8.79 -4.21
C GLU A 27 14.51 -7.73 -5.22
N ASP A 28 13.95 -7.80 -6.43
CA ASP A 28 14.10 -6.76 -7.44
C ASP A 28 13.63 -5.41 -6.89
N ARG A 29 14.24 -4.32 -7.38
CA ARG A 29 13.91 -2.97 -6.93
C ARG A 29 12.95 -2.30 -7.91
N VAL A 30 12.09 -1.47 -7.36
CA VAL A 30 11.20 -0.61 -8.15
C VAL A 30 12.05 0.31 -9.02
N GLU A 31 11.71 0.37 -10.30
CA GLU A 31 12.22 1.36 -11.24
C GLU A 31 11.04 2.11 -11.85
N VAL A 32 11.01 3.42 -11.66
CA VAL A 32 9.98 4.30 -12.22
C VAL A 32 10.62 5.51 -12.91
N PRO A 33 10.04 6.02 -14.01
CA PRO A 33 10.59 7.19 -14.68
C PRO A 33 10.34 8.48 -13.90
N ASP A 34 11.16 9.50 -14.14
CA ASP A 34 10.99 10.84 -13.54
C ASP A 34 9.64 11.50 -13.89
N SER A 35 9.01 11.06 -14.99
CA SER A 35 7.73 11.56 -15.47
C SER A 35 6.54 11.15 -14.59
N ILE A 36 6.72 10.24 -13.63
CA ILE A 36 5.62 9.87 -12.73
C ILE A 36 5.14 11.09 -11.95
N ARG A 37 3.80 11.21 -11.88
CA ARG A 37 3.07 12.23 -11.14
C ARG A 37 3.74 12.50 -9.79
N PRO A 38 4.06 13.76 -9.45
CA PRO A 38 4.74 14.07 -8.20
C PRO A 38 3.79 13.86 -7.02
N VAL A 39 4.33 13.35 -5.91
CA VAL A 39 3.54 13.08 -4.69
C VAL A 39 3.21 14.35 -3.90
N ALA A 40 4.03 15.40 -4.04
CA ALA A 40 3.97 16.59 -3.19
C ALA A 40 2.61 17.32 -3.17
N PRO A 41 1.89 17.50 -4.30
CA PRO A 41 0.56 18.11 -4.29
C PRO A 41 -0.45 17.32 -3.46
N PHE A 42 -0.44 16.00 -3.58
CA PHE A 42 -1.32 15.13 -2.81
C PHE A 42 -0.95 15.09 -1.33
N ALA A 43 0.35 14.94 -1.02
CA ALA A 43 0.85 14.91 0.35
C ALA A 43 0.50 16.18 1.15
N ALA A 44 0.37 17.34 0.49
CA ALA A 44 -0.05 18.59 1.13
C ALA A 44 -1.51 18.58 1.63
N ARG A 45 -2.33 17.63 1.17
CA ARG A 45 -3.73 17.43 1.60
C ARG A 45 -3.87 16.48 2.79
N LEU A 46 -2.81 15.74 3.12
CA LEU A 46 -2.82 14.72 4.16
C LEU A 46 -2.53 15.29 5.55
N ALA A 47 -2.90 14.56 6.59
CA ALA A 47 -2.41 14.84 7.93
C ALA A 47 -0.88 14.62 7.99
N PRO A 48 -0.16 15.28 8.92
CA PRO A 48 1.31 15.26 8.91
C PRO A 48 1.96 13.87 8.97
N ALA A 49 1.36 12.92 9.70
CA ALA A 49 1.87 11.56 9.79
C ALA A 49 1.73 10.81 8.46
N ASP A 50 0.56 10.88 7.83
CA ASP A 50 0.29 10.22 6.55
C ASP A 50 1.10 10.84 5.41
N ALA A 51 1.26 12.17 5.42
CA ALA A 51 2.14 12.88 4.49
C ALA A 51 3.60 12.43 4.62
N ALA A 52 4.08 12.23 5.85
CA ALA A 52 5.43 11.74 6.10
C ALA A 52 5.62 10.30 5.62
N ALA A 53 4.66 9.40 5.88
CA ALA A 53 4.69 8.03 5.39
C ALA A 53 4.70 7.99 3.86
N LEU A 54 3.82 8.73 3.19
CA LEU A 54 3.74 8.73 1.73
C LEU A 54 4.99 9.34 1.08
N THR A 55 5.49 10.46 1.61
CA THR A 55 6.74 11.07 1.12
C THR A 55 7.96 10.17 1.38
N GLY A 56 7.96 9.45 2.50
CA GLY A 56 8.98 8.47 2.85
C GLY A 56 9.00 7.28 1.89
N LEU A 57 7.82 6.78 1.49
CA LEU A 57 7.70 5.76 0.44
C LEU A 57 8.18 6.28 -0.91
N ASP A 58 7.68 7.44 -1.36
CA ASP A 58 8.03 8.03 -2.67
C ASP A 58 9.54 8.26 -2.81
N ARG A 59 10.21 8.73 -1.74
CA ARG A 59 11.68 8.87 -1.72
C ARG A 59 12.39 7.55 -2.02
N ARG A 60 11.92 6.43 -1.47
CA ARG A 60 12.53 5.10 -1.63
C ARG A 60 12.24 4.51 -3.01
N VAL A 61 11.01 4.69 -3.50
CA VAL A 61 10.62 4.30 -4.87
C VAL A 61 11.48 5.04 -5.89
N ARG A 62 11.57 6.37 -5.80
CA ARG A 62 12.36 7.19 -6.73
C ARG A 62 13.87 6.98 -6.60
N ALA A 63 14.37 6.57 -5.44
CA ALA A 63 15.77 6.20 -5.25
C ALA A 63 16.11 4.78 -5.72
N GLY A 64 15.13 3.98 -6.16
CA GLY A 64 15.33 2.58 -6.53
C GLY A 64 15.72 1.69 -5.35
N THR A 65 15.30 2.03 -4.13
CA THR A 65 15.63 1.27 -2.90
C THR A 65 14.46 0.45 -2.37
N PHE A 66 13.24 0.72 -2.83
CA PHE A 66 12.05 -0.05 -2.43
C PHE A 66 11.96 -1.36 -3.24
N PRO A 67 11.62 -2.52 -2.62
CA PRO A 67 11.47 -3.79 -3.34
C PRO A 67 10.19 -3.84 -4.19
N GLN A 68 10.19 -4.67 -5.23
CA GLN A 68 9.08 -4.88 -6.17
C GLN A 68 7.95 -5.75 -5.56
N ILE A 69 7.41 -5.33 -4.41
CA ILE A 69 6.36 -6.07 -3.68
C ILE A 69 4.95 -5.49 -3.85
N LEU A 70 4.86 -4.32 -4.49
CA LEU A 70 3.61 -3.62 -4.77
C LEU A 70 3.32 -3.53 -6.27
N ASP A 71 4.02 -4.31 -7.10
CA ASP A 71 3.89 -4.24 -8.56
C ASP A 71 3.93 -2.79 -9.10
N ALA A 72 4.82 -1.99 -8.50
CA ALA A 72 4.94 -0.56 -8.76
C ALA A 72 5.76 -0.37 -10.05
N TYR A 73 5.12 0.17 -11.08
CA TYR A 73 5.70 0.50 -12.37
C TYR A 73 5.14 1.84 -12.85
N GLU A 74 5.58 2.30 -14.03
CA GLU A 74 5.08 3.54 -14.62
C GLU A 74 3.56 3.56 -14.86
N TRP A 75 2.95 2.38 -14.97
CA TRP A 75 1.51 2.22 -15.21
C TRP A 75 0.68 2.06 -13.93
N SER A 76 1.30 1.90 -12.76
CA SER A 76 0.59 1.73 -11.48
C SER A 76 1.00 2.76 -10.42
N TYR A 77 2.26 3.19 -10.38
CA TYR A 77 2.71 4.17 -9.39
C TYR A 77 2.38 5.60 -9.85
N GLY A 78 1.62 6.33 -9.05
CA GLY A 78 1.16 7.69 -9.41
C GLY A 78 0.24 7.73 -10.63
N PHE A 79 -0.55 6.66 -10.83
CA PHE A 79 -1.49 6.53 -11.95
C PHE A 79 -2.43 7.75 -12.10
N ASP A 80 -2.68 8.12 -13.35
CA ASP A 80 -3.55 9.23 -13.76
C ASP A 80 -4.90 8.67 -14.23
N PHE A 81 -5.88 8.60 -13.33
CA PHE A 81 -7.17 7.99 -13.59
C PHE A 81 -7.94 8.76 -14.68
N ALA A 82 -8.04 10.09 -14.52
CA ALA A 82 -8.70 10.95 -15.48
C ALA A 82 -8.00 10.97 -16.84
N GLY A 83 -6.66 10.99 -16.86
CA GLY A 83 -5.87 10.94 -18.09
C GLY A 83 -6.01 9.63 -18.87
N ASN A 84 -6.29 8.53 -18.17
CA ASN A 84 -6.58 7.23 -18.79
C ASN A 84 -8.08 7.03 -19.10
N GLY A 85 -8.94 7.97 -18.72
CA GLY A 85 -10.36 7.93 -19.02
C GLY A 85 -11.13 6.83 -18.29
N VAL A 86 -10.66 6.43 -17.11
CA VAL A 86 -11.33 5.47 -16.23
C VAL A 86 -12.04 6.20 -15.09
N GLY A 87 -13.14 5.62 -14.61
CA GLY A 87 -13.85 6.09 -13.44
C GLY A 87 -13.09 5.89 -12.14
N LEU A 88 -13.48 6.68 -11.15
CA LEU A 88 -13.01 6.57 -9.78
C LEU A 88 -14.15 6.94 -8.84
N ALA A 89 -14.79 5.93 -8.26
CA ALA A 89 -15.83 6.11 -7.25
C ALA A 89 -15.38 5.54 -5.90
N ASP A 90 -15.79 6.18 -4.81
CA ASP A 90 -15.77 5.56 -3.50
C ASP A 90 -16.83 4.44 -3.42
N SER A 91 -16.74 3.58 -2.41
CA SER A 91 -17.62 2.42 -2.22
C SER A 91 -19.10 2.77 -2.01
N ASP A 92 -19.41 4.01 -1.62
CA ASP A 92 -20.77 4.51 -1.50
C ASP A 92 -21.31 5.16 -2.78
N GLY A 93 -20.53 5.13 -3.86
CA GLY A 93 -20.82 5.73 -5.15
C GLY A 93 -20.46 7.22 -5.26
N THR A 94 -19.82 7.80 -4.25
CA THR A 94 -19.28 9.17 -4.34
C THR A 94 -18.19 9.22 -5.39
N GLU A 95 -18.34 10.11 -6.37
CA GLU A 95 -17.30 10.35 -7.37
C GLU A 95 -16.07 10.99 -6.73
N LEU A 96 -14.89 10.45 -7.04
CA LEU A 96 -13.60 10.93 -6.60
C LEU A 96 -12.77 11.36 -7.81
N THR A 97 -11.72 12.14 -7.55
CA THR A 97 -10.77 12.57 -8.59
C THR A 97 -9.36 12.12 -8.28
N ASP A 98 -8.46 12.26 -9.25
CA ASP A 98 -7.01 12.11 -9.04
C ASP A 98 -6.48 12.93 -7.88
N ASP A 99 -7.09 14.06 -7.54
CA ASP A 99 -6.62 14.84 -6.40
C ASP A 99 -6.99 14.18 -5.06
N ASP A 100 -8.00 13.30 -5.03
CA ASP A 100 -8.51 12.65 -3.82
C ASP A 100 -7.84 11.32 -3.50
N VAL A 101 -7.05 10.79 -4.45
CA VAL A 101 -6.29 9.55 -4.30
C VAL A 101 -4.86 9.66 -4.86
N TYR A 102 -3.97 8.79 -4.39
CA TYR A 102 -2.66 8.60 -5.01
C TYR A 102 -2.34 7.10 -5.11
N SER A 103 -2.16 6.59 -6.33
CA SER A 103 -1.81 5.18 -6.52
C SER A 103 -0.36 4.89 -6.16
N ILE A 104 -0.13 3.81 -5.40
CA ILE A 104 1.18 3.41 -4.89
C ILE A 104 1.64 2.05 -5.44
N GLY A 105 0.91 1.48 -6.39
CA GLY A 105 1.19 0.18 -6.98
C GLY A 105 -0.09 -0.62 -7.27
N ALA A 106 0.08 -1.89 -7.60
CA ALA A 106 -0.98 -2.83 -7.95
C ALA A 106 -0.84 -4.18 -7.23
N ASP A 107 -1.91 -4.97 -7.22
CA ASP A 107 -1.93 -6.31 -6.63
C ASP A 107 -1.42 -7.43 -7.57
N GLY A 108 -0.92 -7.05 -8.76
CA GLY A 108 -0.52 -7.97 -9.83
C GLY A 108 -1.68 -8.54 -10.66
N GLY A 109 -2.93 -8.25 -10.28
CA GLY A 109 -4.15 -8.66 -10.97
C GLY A 109 -4.88 -7.52 -11.70
N GLY A 110 -4.29 -6.32 -11.73
CA GLY A 110 -4.88 -5.12 -12.34
C GLY A 110 -5.58 -4.18 -11.36
N ASN A 111 -5.67 -4.52 -10.07
CA ASN A 111 -6.26 -3.64 -9.06
C ASN A 111 -5.18 -2.79 -8.39
N TYR A 112 -5.50 -1.53 -8.10
CA TYR A 112 -4.50 -0.56 -7.63
C TYR A 112 -4.65 -0.28 -6.15
N TYR A 113 -3.52 -0.24 -5.45
CA TYR A 113 -3.46 0.27 -4.09
C TYR A 113 -3.42 1.79 -4.15
N VAL A 114 -4.37 2.46 -3.49
CA VAL A 114 -4.46 3.92 -3.48
C VAL A 114 -4.49 4.46 -2.06
N VAL A 115 -3.75 5.54 -1.81
CA VAL A 115 -3.84 6.33 -0.58
C VAL A 115 -4.94 7.36 -0.77
N LEU A 116 -5.82 7.50 0.22
CA LEU A 116 -6.91 8.46 0.23
C LEU A 116 -6.53 9.72 1.03
N THR A 117 -7.20 10.84 0.79
CA THR A 117 -6.94 12.10 1.51
C THR A 117 -7.17 12.03 3.03
N ASN A 118 -7.87 11.01 3.51
CA ASN A 118 -8.06 10.73 4.94
C ASN A 118 -6.93 9.87 5.54
N GLY A 119 -5.90 9.52 4.77
CA GLY A 119 -4.75 8.72 5.19
C GLY A 119 -4.90 7.20 4.98
N GLN A 120 -6.12 6.70 4.76
CA GLN A 120 -6.35 5.27 4.55
C GLN A 120 -5.74 4.78 3.24
N VAL A 121 -5.47 3.47 3.18
CA VAL A 121 -5.17 2.78 1.92
C VAL A 121 -6.37 1.93 1.54
N ALA A 122 -6.79 2.02 0.29
CA ALA A 122 -7.86 1.22 -0.29
C ALA A 122 -7.37 0.48 -1.55
N VAL A 123 -8.12 -0.52 -1.98
CA VAL A 123 -7.94 -1.14 -3.29
C VAL A 123 -8.97 -0.54 -4.24
N TRP A 124 -8.52 0.02 -5.35
CA TRP A 124 -9.37 0.37 -6.48
C TRP A 124 -9.45 -0.82 -7.43
N PHE A 125 -10.66 -1.28 -7.74
CA PHE A 125 -10.87 -2.33 -8.71
C PHE A 125 -11.05 -1.76 -10.11
N HIS A 126 -10.28 -2.29 -11.05
CA HIS A 126 -10.26 -1.79 -12.41
C HIS A 126 -11.57 -2.07 -13.16
N GLU A 127 -12.19 -3.23 -12.92
CA GLU A 127 -13.41 -3.62 -13.64
C GLU A 127 -14.64 -2.82 -13.15
N GLU A 128 -14.70 -2.52 -11.86
CA GLU A 128 -15.77 -1.75 -11.23
C GLU A 128 -15.53 -0.23 -11.25
N GLU A 129 -14.28 0.20 -11.52
CA GLU A 129 -13.84 1.58 -11.45
C GLU A 129 -14.13 2.24 -10.09
N ALA A 130 -14.08 1.43 -9.01
CA ALA A 130 -14.49 1.82 -7.67
C ALA A 130 -13.56 1.29 -6.57
N LEU A 131 -13.54 1.99 -5.43
CA LEU A 131 -12.83 1.57 -4.22
C LEU A 131 -13.59 0.46 -3.50
N GLU A 132 -12.88 -0.59 -3.10
CA GLU A 132 -13.43 -1.69 -2.31
C GLU A 132 -13.45 -1.32 -0.82
N ALA A 133 -14.65 -1.26 -0.23
CA ALA A 133 -14.86 -0.84 1.15
C ALA A 133 -14.16 -1.78 2.14
N ASP A 134 -14.32 -3.08 1.94
CA ASP A 134 -13.98 -4.08 2.95
C ASP A 134 -12.52 -4.55 2.85
N THR A 135 -11.68 -3.77 2.14
CA THR A 135 -10.24 -4.06 1.99
C THR A 135 -9.32 -2.93 2.46
N ARG A 136 -9.86 -1.99 3.25
CA ARG A 136 -9.10 -0.82 3.71
C ARG A 136 -8.07 -1.14 4.78
N PHE A 137 -7.07 -0.27 4.84
CA PHE A 137 -6.12 -0.15 5.94
C PHE A 137 -6.25 1.25 6.54
N ASP A 138 -6.08 1.36 7.85
CA ASP A 138 -6.21 2.60 8.61
C ASP A 138 -5.23 3.67 8.16
N ASN A 139 -4.02 3.27 7.73
CA ASN A 139 -3.01 4.17 7.17
C ASN A 139 -1.92 3.40 6.39
N LEU A 140 -1.07 4.18 5.72
CA LEU A 140 0.03 3.67 4.90
C LEU A 140 1.11 2.92 5.70
N ASP A 141 1.37 3.31 6.95
CA ASP A 141 2.35 2.61 7.79
C ASP A 141 1.92 1.16 8.04
N VAL A 142 0.65 0.95 8.42
CA VAL A 142 0.10 -0.39 8.64
C VAL A 142 0.07 -1.19 7.34
N PHE A 143 -0.36 -0.57 6.23
CA PHE A 143 -0.37 -1.21 4.93
C PHE A 143 1.02 -1.71 4.50
N LEU A 144 2.04 -0.86 4.57
CA LEU A 144 3.41 -1.23 4.17
C LEU A 144 4.03 -2.24 5.14
N TRP A 145 3.76 -2.12 6.44
CA TRP A 145 4.13 -3.15 7.40
C TRP A 145 3.56 -4.50 6.97
N SER A 146 2.26 -4.55 6.66
CA SER A 146 1.58 -5.75 6.21
C SER A 146 2.20 -6.31 4.93
N MET A 147 2.38 -5.49 3.89
CA MET A 147 2.92 -5.94 2.60
C MET A 147 4.35 -6.47 2.70
N VAL A 148 5.21 -5.87 3.54
CA VAL A 148 6.55 -6.40 3.80
C VAL A 148 6.50 -7.80 4.43
N ARG A 149 5.58 -8.04 5.38
CA ARG A 149 5.41 -9.37 5.99
C ARG A 149 4.83 -10.38 5.00
N VAL A 150 3.88 -9.98 4.16
CA VAL A 150 3.34 -10.82 3.08
C VAL A 150 4.46 -11.27 2.15
N ALA A 151 5.27 -10.32 1.68
CA ALA A 151 6.38 -10.60 0.79
C ALA A 151 7.42 -11.50 1.47
N ALA A 152 7.78 -11.23 2.72
CA ALA A 152 8.72 -12.05 3.48
C ALA A 152 8.24 -13.49 3.69
N VAL A 153 6.92 -13.70 3.90
CA VAL A 153 6.35 -15.06 3.97
C VAL A 153 6.42 -15.75 2.61
N ARG A 154 6.09 -15.04 1.52
CA ARG A 154 6.20 -15.59 0.15
C ARG A 154 7.63 -15.93 -0.25
N ALA A 155 8.60 -15.12 0.18
CA ALA A 155 10.02 -15.37 0.00
C ALA A 155 10.58 -16.48 0.93
N GLY A 156 9.79 -16.95 1.90
CA GLY A 156 10.18 -18.00 2.85
C GLY A 156 11.14 -17.53 3.95
N THR A 157 11.37 -16.22 4.10
CA THR A 157 12.22 -15.64 5.15
C THR A 157 11.46 -15.44 6.47
N LEU A 158 10.13 -15.46 6.41
CA LEU A 158 9.22 -15.57 7.55
C LEU A 158 8.22 -16.70 7.32
N THR A 159 7.68 -17.24 8.41
CA THR A 159 6.58 -18.19 8.38
C THR A 159 5.24 -17.50 8.64
N LEU A 160 4.16 -18.06 8.10
CA LEU A 160 2.81 -17.56 8.38
C LEU A 160 2.51 -17.50 9.89
N ALA A 161 2.97 -18.51 10.64
CA ALA A 161 2.75 -18.59 12.08
C ALA A 161 3.41 -17.44 12.86
N GLU A 162 4.48 -16.85 12.35
CA GLU A 162 5.16 -15.71 12.96
C GLU A 162 4.39 -14.40 12.79
N VAL A 163 3.59 -14.26 11.72
CA VAL A 163 2.94 -12.98 11.38
C VAL A 163 1.43 -12.99 11.65
N GLU A 164 0.77 -14.15 11.56
CA GLU A 164 -0.68 -14.25 11.63
C GLU A 164 -1.29 -13.66 12.93
N PRO A 165 -0.69 -13.82 14.13
CA PRO A 165 -1.21 -13.19 15.35
C PRO A 165 -1.21 -11.66 15.26
N ASP A 166 -0.19 -11.06 14.64
CA ASP A 166 -0.07 -9.61 14.52
C ASP A 166 -1.09 -9.06 13.51
N PHE A 167 -1.28 -9.74 12.38
CA PHE A 167 -2.36 -9.39 11.43
C PHE A 167 -3.74 -9.42 12.10
N ARG A 168 -4.02 -10.47 12.90
CA ARG A 168 -5.27 -10.56 13.66
C ARG A 168 -5.39 -9.47 14.74
N ALA A 169 -4.29 -9.09 15.36
CA ALA A 169 -4.24 -8.05 16.37
C ALA A 169 -4.50 -6.65 15.79
N LEU A 170 -3.91 -6.36 14.63
CA LEU A 170 -4.12 -5.10 13.90
C LEU A 170 -5.53 -4.97 13.34
N ALA A 171 -6.21 -6.08 13.08
CA ALA A 171 -7.61 -6.14 12.69
C ALA A 171 -7.98 -5.25 11.49
N GLN A 172 -7.09 -5.16 10.50
CA GLN A 172 -7.32 -4.39 9.28
C GLN A 172 -8.21 -5.17 8.32
N ASP A 173 -9.22 -4.54 7.75
CA ASP A 173 -10.17 -5.18 6.83
C ASP A 173 -9.42 -5.78 5.62
N GLY A 174 -8.52 -5.02 5.01
CA GLY A 174 -7.67 -5.49 3.90
C GLY A 174 -6.74 -6.66 4.25
N ALA A 175 -6.43 -6.87 5.53
CA ALA A 175 -5.66 -8.03 5.95
C ALA A 175 -6.53 -9.27 6.20
N LEU A 176 -7.74 -9.08 6.73
CA LEU A 176 -8.57 -10.13 7.31
C LEU A 176 -9.78 -10.52 6.46
N HIS A 177 -10.10 -9.77 5.41
CA HIS A 177 -11.23 -10.06 4.53
C HIS A 177 -11.23 -11.54 4.09
N PRO A 178 -12.36 -12.27 4.21
CA PRO A 178 -12.39 -13.72 4.07
C PRO A 178 -11.92 -14.21 2.69
N GLU A 179 -12.25 -13.49 1.62
CA GLU A 179 -11.89 -13.88 0.24
C GLU A 179 -10.68 -13.11 -0.30
N LEU A 180 -10.65 -11.79 -0.08
CA LEU A 180 -9.67 -10.87 -0.65
C LEU A 180 -8.49 -10.53 0.28
N GLY A 181 -8.60 -10.83 1.58
CA GLY A 181 -7.65 -10.36 2.58
C GLY A 181 -6.27 -10.97 2.43
N LEU A 182 -5.24 -10.22 2.81
CA LEU A 182 -3.84 -10.65 2.72
C LEU A 182 -3.59 -12.02 3.36
N LEU A 183 -4.17 -12.29 4.54
CA LEU A 183 -3.99 -13.59 5.20
C LEU A 183 -4.61 -14.76 4.41
N THR A 184 -5.74 -14.55 3.75
CA THR A 184 -6.35 -15.57 2.89
C THR A 184 -5.45 -15.83 1.67
N ARG A 185 -4.95 -14.77 1.03
CA ARG A 185 -4.11 -14.85 -0.18
C ARG A 185 -2.73 -15.47 0.05
N ILE A 186 -2.26 -15.63 1.29
CA ILE A 186 -0.97 -16.27 1.60
C ILE A 186 -1.15 -17.75 1.99
N LYS A 187 -2.35 -18.14 2.44
CA LYS A 187 -2.66 -19.52 2.83
C LYS A 187 -2.94 -20.43 1.64
N ASN A 188 -3.42 -19.83 0.55
CA ASN A 188 -3.77 -20.48 -0.70
C ASN A 188 -2.60 -20.42 -1.68
#